data_AF-A0A8S3C6E1-F1
#
_entry.id   AF-A0A8S3C6E1-F1
#
_cell.length_a   1.000
_cell.length_b   1.000
_cell.length_c   1.000
_cell.angle_alpha   90.00
_cell.angle_beta   90.00
_cell.angle_gamma   90.00
#
_symmetry.space_group_name_H-M   'P 1'
#
loop_
_entity.id
_entity.type
_entity.pdbx_description
1 polymer ?
#
loop_
_entity_poly.entity_id
_entity_poly.type
_entity_poly.pdbx_seq_one_letter_code
_entity_poly.pdbx_strand_id
1 'polypeptide(L)' 'YSKFKTAIDAELVAQHLQSTVHTVSKVIQLYETKNSRHSVVLVGCTQSGKTAIWQTLKRAMTRIANQDSSDPLFQRVQEY' A
#
# COMPACT_ATOMS: atom_id res chain seq x y z
N TYR A 1 8.39 9.56 -4.47
CA TYR A 1 8.05 8.57 -3.42
C TYR A 1 7.80 9.15 -2.01
N SER A 2 8.24 10.37 -1.66
CA SER A 2 8.06 10.88 -0.27
C SER A 2 6.60 10.89 0.19
N LYS A 3 5.68 11.46 -0.62
CA LYS A 3 4.24 11.47 -0.33
C LYS A 3 3.69 10.07 -0.05
N PHE A 4 4.04 9.11 -0.90
CA PHE A 4 3.58 7.73 -0.79
C PHE A 4 4.10 7.04 0.48
N LYS A 5 5.39 7.23 0.81
CA LYS A 5 5.97 6.72 2.07
C LYS A 5 5.27 7.29 3.30
N THR A 6 5.01 8.60 3.32
CA THR A 6 4.30 9.26 4.42
C THR A 6 2.87 8.71 4.57
N ALA A 7 2.17 8.48 3.46
CA ALA A 7 0.83 7.89 3.50
C ALA A 7 0.85 6.44 4.02
N ILE A 8 1.82 5.62 3.59
CA ILE A 8 1.99 4.25 4.10
C ILE A 8 2.25 4.27 5.61
N ASP A 9 3.14 5.13 6.07
CA ASP A 9 3.49 5.25 7.49
C ASP A 9 2.26 5.63 8.33
N ALA A 10 1.51 6.64 7.89
CA ALA A 10 0.27 7.06 8.54
C ALA A 10 -0.77 5.92 8.60
N GLU A 11 -0.92 5.14 7.53
CA GLU A 11 -1.85 4.01 7.49
C GLU A 11 -1.38 2.80 8.31
N LEU A 12 -0.07 2.59 8.47
CA LEU A 12 0.47 1.56 9.37
C LEU A 12 0.19 1.93 10.83
N VAL A 13 0.42 3.19 11.21
CA VAL A 13 0.10 3.70 12.55
C VAL A 13 -1.41 3.63 12.83
N ALA A 14 -2.25 4.00 11.86
CA ALA A 14 -3.72 3.90 11.98
C ALA A 14 -4.21 2.45 12.11
N GLN A 15 -3.44 1.47 11.63
CA GLN A 15 -3.72 0.05 11.79
C GLN A 15 -3.09 -0.55 13.06
N HIS A 16 -2.48 0.27 13.92
CA HIS A 16 -1.72 -0.17 15.10
C HIS A 16 -0.57 -1.13 14.77
N LEU A 17 0.05 -0.96 13.60
CA LEU A 17 1.19 -1.74 13.12
C LEU A 17 2.49 -0.93 13.25
N GLN A 18 3.59 -1.65 13.46
CA GLN A 18 4.91 -1.03 13.46
C GLN A 18 5.33 -0.68 12.02
N SER A 19 5.70 0.58 11.80
CA SER A 19 6.30 1.02 10.54
C SER A 19 7.76 0.58 10.47
N THR A 20 7.98 -0.61 9.91
CA THR A 20 9.34 -1.11 9.64
C THR A 20 9.74 -0.81 8.20
N VAL A 21 11.05 -0.60 7.98
CA VAL A 21 11.62 -0.39 6.64
C VAL A 21 11.25 -1.54 5.69
N HIS A 22 11.19 -2.78 6.22
CA HIS A 22 10.80 -3.96 5.46
C HIS A 22 9.34 -3.87 5.00
N THR A 23 8.40 -3.54 5.89
CA THR A 23 6.98 -3.39 5.55
C THR A 23 6.78 -2.30 4.50
N VAL A 24 7.37 -1.12 4.70
CA VAL A 24 7.24 0.00 3.76
C VAL A 24 7.80 -0.36 2.38
N SER A 25 8.97 -1.01 2.34
CA SER A 25 9.57 -1.46 1.08
C SER A 25 8.70 -2.48 0.35
N LYS A 26 8.07 -3.41 1.08
CA LYS A 26 7.17 -4.42 0.49
C LYS A 26 5.89 -3.80 -0.08
N VAL A 27 5.33 -2.78 0.58
CA VAL A 27 4.18 -2.05 0.05
C VAL A 27 4.54 -1.31 -1.25
N ILE A 28 5.73 -0.70 -1.32
CA ILE A 28 6.21 -0.03 -2.55
C ILE A 28 6.44 -1.05 -3.67
N GLN A 29 7.11 -2.16 -3.39
CA GLN A 29 7.31 -3.23 -4.38
C GLN A 29 5.98 -3.76 -4.92
N LEU A 30 4.99 -3.93 -4.05
CA LEU A 30 3.65 -4.37 -4.44
C LEU A 30 2.99 -3.34 -5.36
N TYR A 31 3.08 -2.04 -5.04
CA TYR A 31 2.57 -0.97 -5.89
C TYR A 31 3.17 -0.98 -7.29
N GLU A 32 4.50 -1.04 -7.39
CA GLU A 32 5.21 -1.05 -8.67
C GLU A 32 4.82 -2.27 -9.51
N THR A 33 4.74 -3.44 -8.89
CA THR A 33 4.33 -4.67 -9.57
C THR A 33 2.86 -4.61 -10.02
N LYS A 34 1.98 -4.03 -9.19
CA LYS A 34 0.54 -3.87 -9.50
C LYS A 34 0.27 -2.85 -10.60
N ASN A 35 1.12 -1.84 -10.72
CA ASN A 35 1.02 -0.84 -11.79
C ASN A 35 1.51 -1.41 -13.13
N SER A 36 2.53 -2.30 -13.11
CA SER A 36 3.06 -2.92 -14.33
C SER A 36 2.27 -4.15 -14.79
N ARG A 37 1.50 -4.81 -13.93
CA ARG A 37 0.83 -6.09 -14.21
C ARG A 37 -0.61 -6.11 -13.71
N HIS A 38 -1.50 -6.77 -14.45
CA HIS A 38 -2.90 -6.90 -14.07
C HIS A 38 -3.06 -7.66 -12.74
N SER A 39 -2.38 -8.81 -12.64
CA SER A 39 -2.43 -9.72 -11.49
C SER A 39 -1.11 -9.72 -10.73
N VAL A 40 -1.18 -9.71 -9.40
CA VAL A 40 -0.04 -9.81 -8.50
C VAL A 40 -0.36 -10.81 -7.39
N VAL A 41 0.63 -11.62 -7.01
CA VAL A 41 0.50 -12.61 -5.95
C VAL A 41 1.50 -12.29 -4.84
N LEU A 42 1.03 -12.28 -3.59
CA LEU A 42 1.88 -12.18 -2.40
C LEU A 42 2.11 -13.59 -1.84
N VAL A 43 3.36 -14.04 -1.77
CA VAL A 43 3.73 -15.38 -1.31
C VAL A 43 4.54 -15.30 -0.01
N GLY A 44 4.30 -16.23 0.92
CA GLY A 44 5.02 -16.31 2.21
C GLY A 44 4.29 -17.20 3.22
N CYS A 45 4.92 -17.45 4.37
CA CYS A 45 4.36 -18.27 5.46
C CYS A 45 3.11 -17.67 6.13
N THR A 46 2.32 -18.46 6.84
CA THR A 46 1.20 -17.96 7.65
C THR A 46 1.68 -16.86 8.61
N GLN A 47 0.85 -15.84 8.85
CA GLN A 47 1.18 -14.70 9.71
C GLN A 47 2.34 -13.80 9.22
N SER A 48 2.84 -13.95 7.99
CA SER A 48 3.96 -13.16 7.46
C SER A 48 3.59 -11.73 6.99
N GLY A 49 2.45 -11.18 7.41
CA GLY A 49 2.05 -9.81 7.07
C GLY A 49 1.52 -9.58 5.64
N LYS A 50 1.31 -10.62 4.83
CA LYS A 50 0.77 -10.49 3.45
C LYS A 50 -0.53 -9.69 3.40
N THR A 51 -1.48 -10.04 4.27
CA THR A 51 -2.78 -9.36 4.37
C THR A 51 -2.60 -7.88 4.73
N ALA A 52 -1.76 -7.60 5.73
CA ALA A 52 -1.49 -6.23 6.18
C ALA A 52 -0.83 -5.37 5.09
N ILE A 53 0.11 -5.92 4.32
CA ILE A 53 0.81 -5.20 3.25
C ILE A 53 -0.18 -4.75 2.17
N TRP A 54 -1.02 -5.65 1.66
CA TRP A 54 -1.95 -5.28 0.59
C TRP A 54 -3.06 -4.32 1.09
N GLN A 55 -3.55 -4.53 2.33
CA GLN A 55 -4.53 -3.64 2.95
C GLN A 55 -3.96 -2.22 3.15
N THR A 56 -2.71 -2.14 3.58
CA THR A 56 -1.99 -0.86 3.72
C THR A 56 -1.82 -0.16 2.38
N LEU A 57 -1.46 -0.90 1.32
CA LEU A 57 -1.39 -0.33 -0.04
C LEU A 57 -2.73 0.28 -0.46
N LYS A 58 -3.82 -0.48 -0.33
CA LYS A 58 -5.19 -0.07 -0.67
C LYS A 58 -5.57 1.24 0.03
N ARG A 59 -5.34 1.28 1.34
CA ARG A 59 -5.65 2.45 2.18
C ARG A 59 -4.78 3.65 1.83
N ALA A 60 -3.47 3.46 1.66
CA ALA A 60 -2.55 4.53 1.31
C ALA A 60 -2.88 5.16 -0.05
N MET A 61 -3.19 4.35 -1.07
CA MET A 61 -3.62 4.85 -2.38
C MET A 61 -4.94 5.63 -2.29
N THR A 62 -5.91 5.10 -1.54
CA THR A 62 -7.21 5.75 -1.32
C THR A 62 -7.06 7.07 -0.57
N ARG A 63 -6.20 7.11 0.46
CA ARG A 63 -5.89 8.33 1.21
C ARG A 63 -5.33 9.42 0.31
N ILE A 64 -4.38 9.07 -0.56
CA ILE A 64 -3.78 10.03 -1.48
C ILE A 64 -4.80 10.49 -2.53
N ALA A 65 -5.58 9.58 -3.11
CA ALA A 65 -6.62 9.93 -4.08
C ALA A 65 -7.68 10.89 -3.51
N ASN A 66 -8.00 10.76 -2.22
CA ASN A 66 -8.94 11.65 -1.53
C ASN A 66 -8.33 13.03 -1.21
N GLN A 67 -7.01 13.12 -1.04
CA GLN A 67 -6.30 14.37 -0.73
C GLN A 67 -5.94 15.15 -1.99
N ASP A 68 -5.60 14.45 -3.07
CA ASP A 68 -5.06 14.98 -4.31
C ASP A 68 -5.75 14.26 -5.48
N SER A 69 -6.96 14.71 -5.84
CA SER A 69 -7.78 14.08 -6.90
C SER A 69 -7.25 14.33 -8.32
N SER A 70 -6.18 15.13 -8.46
CA SER A 70 -5.57 15.44 -9.75
C SER A 70 -4.47 14.47 -10.18
N ASP A 71 -3.97 13.60 -9.30
CA ASP A 71 -2.86 12.71 -9.65
C ASP A 71 -3.35 11.33 -10.15
N PRO A 72 -3.25 11.03 -11.46
CA PRO A 72 -3.72 9.77 -12.02
C PRO A 72 -2.94 8.54 -11.52
N LEU A 73 -1.77 8.71 -10.87
CA LEU A 73 -1.02 7.60 -10.27
C LEU A 73 -1.71 6.98 -9.05
N PHE A 74 -2.59 7.72 -8.37
CA PHE A 74 -3.24 7.28 -7.14
C PHE A 74 -4.76 7.24 -7.32
N GLN A 75 -5.28 6.03 -7.41
CA GLN A 75 -6.71 5.79 -7.59
C GLN A 75 -7.31 5.18 -6.33
N ARG A 76 -8.61 5.45 -6.12
CA ARG A 76 -9.37 4.79 -5.07
C ARG A 76 -9.50 3.31 -5.39
N VAL A 77 -9.02 2.46 -4.49
CA VAL A 77 -9.00 1.01 -4.69
C VAL A 77 -10.22 0.39 -4.01
N GLN A 78 -11.02 -0.36 -4.77
CA GLN A 78 -12.19 -1.09 -4.26
C GLN A 78 -12.00 -2.61 -4.36
N GLU A 79 -12.60 -3.34 -3.44
CA GLU A 79 -12.77 -4.80 -3.50
C GLU A 79 -14.08 -5.12 -4.24
N TYR A 80 -14.09 -6.22 -5.00
CA TYR A 80 -15.26 -6.72 -5.73
C TYR A 80 -15.85 -7.93 -5.01
#